data_AF-A0A2K9P1S8-F1
#
_entry.id   AF-A0A2K9P1S8-F1
#
_cell.length_a   1.000
_cell.length_b   1.000
_cell.length_c   1.000
_cell.angle_alpha   90.00
_cell.angle_beta   90.00
_cell.angle_gamma   90.00
#
_symmetry.space_group_name_H-M   'P 1'
#
loop_
_entity.id
_entity.type
_entity.pdbx_description
1 polymer ?
#
loop_
_entity_poly.entity_id
_entity_poly.type
_entity_poly.pdbx_seq_one_letter_code
_entity_poly.pdbx_strand_id
1 'polypeptide(L)' 'MNDQRTFIEIPNFTGRNVPITEIAKAIGKDAQYIRIGLQQGILKFGYAMKLENSSEFNYYCPDKKVWEETGYFRDTAK' A
#
# COMPACT_ATOMS: atom_id res chain seq x y z
N MET A 1 -16.92 10.56 -34.94
CA MET A 1 -16.73 10.06 -33.56
C MET A 1 -15.37 10.54 -33.10
N ASN A 2 -15.32 11.56 -32.23
CA ASN A 2 -14.04 12.03 -31.69
C ASN A 2 -13.52 10.99 -30.70
N ASP A 3 -12.41 10.34 -31.05
CA ASP A 3 -11.68 9.44 -30.17
C ASP A 3 -10.90 10.31 -29.15
N GLN A 4 -11.59 10.78 -28.11
CA GLN A 4 -10.96 11.49 -27.00
C GLN A 4 -10.21 10.48 -26.13
N ARG A 5 -8.93 10.29 -26.44
CA ARG A 5 -8.02 9.51 -25.59
C ARG A 5 -7.61 10.35 -24.39
N THR A 6 -8.04 9.94 -23.21
CA THR A 6 -7.60 10.53 -21.94
C THR A 6 -6.29 9.88 -21.51
N PHE A 7 -5.23 10.68 -21.36
CA PHE A 7 -3.96 10.22 -20.80
C PHE A 7 -4.02 10.40 -19.28
N ILE A 8 -3.78 9.32 -18.54
CA ILE A 8 -3.66 9.35 -17.08
C ILE A 8 -2.17 9.29 -16.77
N GLU A 9 -1.66 10.31 -16.07
CA GLU A 9 -0.30 10.27 -15.55
C GLU A 9 -0.23 9.29 -14.38
N ILE A 10 0.61 8.26 -14.53
CA ILE A 10 0.80 7.22 -13.54
C ILE A 10 2.05 7.58 -12.72
N PRO A 11 1.99 7.51 -11.37
CA PRO A 11 3.18 7.75 -10.56
C PRO A 11 4.32 6.78 -10.87
N ASN A 12 5.55 7.22 -10.64
CA ASN A 12 6.73 6.39 -10.90
C ASN A 12 6.92 5.34 -9.78
N PHE A 13 6.28 4.19 -9.93
CA PHE A 13 6.37 3.10 -8.96
C PHE A 13 7.76 2.47 -8.97
N THR A 14 8.34 2.33 -7.79
CA THR A 14 9.67 1.74 -7.56
C THR A 14 9.59 0.31 -7.04
N GLY A 15 8.40 -0.12 -6.58
CA GLY A 15 8.22 -1.39 -5.87
C GLY A 15 8.66 -1.33 -4.41
N ARG A 16 8.93 -0.13 -3.86
CA ARG A 16 9.35 0.04 -2.47
C ARG A 16 8.30 -0.49 -1.50
N ASN A 17 8.77 -0.95 -0.34
CA ASN A 17 7.90 -1.26 0.78
C ASN A 17 7.48 0.05 1.47
N VAL A 18 6.18 0.38 1.39
CA VAL A 18 5.61 1.55 2.07
C VAL A 18 5.40 1.22 3.55
N PRO A 19 5.97 2.00 4.49
CA PRO A 19 5.78 1.76 5.91
C PRO A 19 4.29 1.84 6.31
N ILE A 20 3.82 0.93 7.14
CA ILE A 20 2.41 0.94 7.62
C ILE A 20 2.06 2.28 8.27
N THR A 21 2.99 2.91 8.98
CA THR A 21 2.77 4.21 9.62
C THR A 21 2.56 5.34 8.62
N GLU A 22 3.16 5.25 7.42
CA GLU A 22 2.94 6.19 6.32
C GLU A 22 1.54 5.98 5.73
N ILE A 23 1.17 4.73 5.46
CA ILE A 23 -0.17 4.39 4.94
C ILE A 23 -1.25 4.81 5.93
N ALA A 24 -1.06 4.54 7.23
CA ALA A 24 -1.98 4.90 8.31
C ALA A 24 -2.27 6.41 8.32
N LYS A 25 -1.20 7.22 8.23
CA LYS A 25 -1.33 8.68 8.13
C LYS A 25 -2.03 9.12 6.85
N ALA A 26 -1.74 8.47 5.72
CA ALA A 26 -2.35 8.80 4.43
C ALA A 26 -3.86 8.54 4.42
N ILE A 27 -4.31 7.41 4.98
CA ILE A 27 -5.73 7.02 4.98
C ILE A 27 -6.51 7.55 6.20
N GLY A 28 -5.84 8.22 7.14
CA GLY A 28 -6.45 8.72 8.38
C GLY A 28 -6.94 7.60 9.31
N LYS A 29 -6.22 6.47 9.36
CA LYS A 29 -6.54 5.33 10.25
C LYS A 29 -5.36 5.02 11.16
N ASP A 30 -5.62 4.20 12.18
CA ASP A 30 -4.59 3.72 13.06
C ASP A 30 -3.71 2.64 12.38
N ALA A 31 -2.42 2.56 12.75
CA ALA A 31 -1.52 1.57 12.20
C ALA A 31 -1.93 0.12 12.55
N GLN A 32 -2.56 -0.09 13.71
CA GLN A 32 -3.10 -1.38 14.13
C GLN A 32 -4.28 -1.82 13.24
N TYR A 33 -5.12 -0.88 12.79
CA TYR A 33 -6.19 -1.18 11.84
C TYR A 33 -5.62 -1.78 10.54
N ILE A 34 -4.55 -1.19 10.01
CA ILE A 34 -3.88 -1.72 8.81
C ILE A 34 -3.26 -3.09 9.09
N ARG A 35 -2.56 -3.27 10.22
CA ARG A 35 -1.94 -4.55 10.59
C ARG A 35 -2.98 -5.67 10.64
N ILE A 36 -4.08 -5.46 11.37
CA ILE A 36 -5.16 -6.44 11.50
C ILE A 36 -5.81 -6.69 10.15
N GLY A 37 -6.09 -5.64 9.37
CA GLY A 37 -6.71 -5.76 8.05
C GLY A 37 -5.86 -6.55 7.06
N LEU A 38 -4.52 -6.40 7.10
CA LEU A 38 -3.59 -7.19 6.29
C LEU A 38 -3.50 -8.64 6.78
N GLN A 39 -3.47 -8.87 8.10
CA GLN A 39 -3.46 -10.23 8.68
C GLN A 39 -4.72 -11.02 8.36
N GLN A 40 -5.88 -10.35 8.34
CA GLN A 40 -7.17 -10.95 8.00
C GLN A 40 -7.40 -11.06 6.48
N GLY A 41 -6.54 -10.47 5.65
CA GLY A 41 -6.70 -10.44 4.19
C GLY A 41 -7.83 -9.53 3.70
N ILE A 42 -8.32 -8.62 4.54
CA ILE A 42 -9.34 -7.62 4.18
C ILE A 42 -8.73 -6.54 3.29
N LEU A 43 -7.55 -6.05 3.66
CA LEU A 43 -6.80 -5.06 2.90
C LEU A 43 -5.94 -5.78 1.86
N LYS A 44 -6.06 -5.42 0.58
CA LYS A 44 -5.42 -6.15 -0.53
C LYS A 44 -4.15 -5.49 -1.05
N PHE A 45 -3.83 -4.31 -0.52
CA PHE A 45 -2.70 -3.49 -0.94
C PHE A 45 -1.36 -3.96 -0.38
N GLY A 46 -1.34 -4.95 0.51
CA GLY A 46 -0.12 -5.47 1.11
C GLY A 46 -0.26 -6.93 1.53
N TYR A 47 0.81 -7.44 2.12
CA TYR A 47 0.91 -8.81 2.60
C TYR A 47 1.38 -8.81 4.05
N ALA A 48 0.77 -9.67 4.86
CA ALA A 48 1.24 -9.97 6.21
C ALA A 48 1.76 -11.42 6.23
N MET A 49 3.02 -11.61 6.62
CA MET A 49 3.63 -12.92 6.81
C MET A 49 3.93 -13.11 8.29
N LYS A 50 3.40 -14.16 8.89
CA LYS A 50 3.72 -14.52 10.27
C LYS A 50 5.11 -15.16 10.32
N LEU A 51 5.95 -14.72 11.24
CA LEU A 51 7.25 -15.34 11.48
C LEU A 51 7.07 -16.69 12.20
N GLU A 52 7.81 -17.71 11.77
CA GLU A 52 7.78 -19.02 12.44
C GLU A 52 8.19 -18.87 13.91
N ASN A 53 7.44 -19.53 14.80
CA ASN A 53 7.65 -19.49 16.26
C ASN A 53 7.59 -18.09 16.91
N SER A 54 6.98 -17.10 16.25
CA SER A 54 6.84 -15.74 16.79
C SER A 54 5.39 -15.23 16.74
N SER A 55 5.07 -14.28 17.62
CA SER A 55 3.85 -13.47 17.55
C SER A 55 4.01 -12.28 16.59
N GLU A 56 5.20 -12.09 16.03
CA GLU A 56 5.52 -11.01 15.11
C GLU A 56 5.13 -11.33 13.66
N PHE A 57 4.85 -10.27 12.91
CA PHE A 57 4.49 -10.32 11.51
C PHE A 57 5.40 -9.39 10.72
N ASN A 58 5.86 -9.87 9.57
CA ASN A 58 6.48 -9.05 8.54
C ASN A 58 5.42 -8.54 7.57
N TYR A 59 5.57 -7.28 7.17
CA TYR A 59 4.63 -6.61 6.28
C TYR A 59 5.34 -6.14 5.02
N TYR A 60 4.73 -6.43 3.88
CA TYR A 60 5.17 -5.93 2.59
C TYR A 60 4.02 -5.23 1.88
N CYS A 61 4.15 -3.92 1.70
CA CYS A 61 3.15 -3.06 1.06
C CYS A 61 3.77 -2.38 -0.16
N PRO A 62 3.65 -2.95 -1.37
CA PRO A 62 4.17 -2.34 -2.58
C PRO A 62 3.51 -0.99 -2.86
N ASP A 63 4.32 0.03 -3.17
CA ASP A 63 3.85 1.38 -3.52
C ASP A 63 2.75 1.42 -4.58
N LYS A 64 2.87 0.62 -5.65
CA LYS A 64 1.84 0.49 -6.68
C LYS A 64 0.49 0.01 -6.13
N LYS A 65 0.50 -1.06 -5.34
CA LYS A 65 -0.72 -1.64 -4.77
C LYS A 65 -1.39 -0.71 -3.77
N VAL A 66 -0.59 -0.02 -2.95
CA VAL A 66 -1.08 1.00 -2.02
C VAL A 66 -1.75 2.12 -2.79
N TRP A 67 -1.16 2.61 -3.88
CA TRP A 67 -1.77 3.64 -4.72
C TRP A 67 -3.08 3.15 -5.38
N GLU A 68 -3.12 1.93 -5.91
CA GLU A 68 -4.31 1.39 -6.57
C GLU A 68 -5.53 1.31 -5.63
N GLU A 69 -5.32 0.96 -4.35
CA GLU A 69 -6.42 0.78 -3.39
C GLU A 69 -6.75 2.04 -2.58
N THR A 70 -5.75 2.89 -2.32
CA THR A 70 -5.90 4.07 -1.42
C THR A 70 -5.83 5.42 -2.13
N GLY A 71 -5.34 5.45 -3.38
CA GLY A 71 -5.01 6.69 -4.10
C GLY A 71 -3.75 7.39 -3.61
N TYR A 72 -3.10 6.91 -2.54
CA TYR A 72 -1.91 7.52 -1.98
C TYR A 72 -0.64 7.06 -2.70
N PHE A 73 0.16 8.02 -3.16
CA PHE A 73 1.52 7.80 -3.61
C PHE A 73 2.44 8.88 -3.03
N ARG A 74 3.64 8.46 -2.62
CA ARG A 74 4.72 9.37 -2.23
C ARG A 74 5.94 9.04 -3.06
N ASP A 75 6.34 10.02 -3.86
CA ASP A 75 7.56 9.94 -4.64
C ASP A 75 8.78 9.95 -3.72
N THR A 76 9.61 8.93 -3.89
CA THR A 76 10.89 8.78 -3.19
C THR A 76 12.04 8.56 -4.17
N ALA A 77 11.76 8.57 -5.48
CA ALA A 77 12.80 8.60 -6.49
C ALA A 77 13.46 9.98 -6.43
N LYS A 78 14.74 10.01 -6.06
CA LYS A 78 15.59 11.19 -6.15
C LYS A 78 16.45 11.09 -7.40
#